data_AF-A0A2K8YTV3-F1
#
_entry.id   AF-A0A2K8YTV3-F1
#
_cell.length_a   1.000
_cell.length_b   1.000
_cell.length_c   1.000
_cell.angle_alpha   90.00
_cell.angle_beta   90.00
_cell.angle_gamma   90.00
#
_symmetry.space_group_name_H-M   'P 1'
#
loop_
_entity.id
_entity.type
_entity.pdbx_description
1 polymer ?
#
loop_
_entity_poly.entity_id
_entity_poly.type
_entity_poly.pdbx_seq_one_letter_code
_entity_poly.pdbx_strand_id
1 'polypeptide(L)'
;MILYSTNVFLKYHIQQKYFNDVHYVWCSELFDSKTASIYSPGSLVPPSSNPADIYRQLKADVSGGDSHSAKIVEQRASIIARATEWEINGVINSLVKDDIIYIATNGSINYWRPLIYVIPKAPLITRLHTVPASKCAGLGTEYIINDLNRAEFDIIEL
;
A
#
# COMPACT_ATOMS: atom_id res chain seq x y z
N MET A 1 3.57 -19.22 -5.92
CA MET A 1 2.82 -18.51 -4.86
C MET A 1 2.82 -17.02 -5.18
N ILE A 2 1.72 -16.34 -4.90
CA ILE A 2 1.48 -14.93 -5.22
C ILE A 2 1.31 -14.15 -3.91
N LEU A 3 1.82 -12.93 -3.87
CA LEU A 3 1.60 -11.98 -2.78
C LEU A 3 0.68 -10.86 -3.26
N TYR A 4 -0.09 -10.30 -2.32
CA TYR A 4 -1.07 -9.25 -2.58
C TYR A 4 -0.80 -8.04 -1.70
N SER A 5 -1.02 -6.85 -2.26
CA SER A 5 -1.01 -5.59 -1.52
C SER A 5 -2.03 -4.64 -2.12
N THR A 6 -2.80 -3.94 -1.27
CA THR A 6 -3.69 -2.88 -1.73
C THR A 6 -3.06 -1.52 -1.43
N ASN A 7 -2.86 -0.70 -2.45
CA ASN A 7 -2.27 0.63 -2.35
C ASN A 7 -3.17 1.66 -3.02
N VAL A 8 -3.15 2.91 -2.56
CA VAL A 8 -3.82 4.01 -3.28
C VAL A 8 -3.02 4.42 -4.52
N PHE A 9 -3.70 4.86 -5.57
CA PHE A 9 -3.04 5.33 -6.80
C PHE A 9 -2.00 6.43 -6.54
N LEU A 10 -2.24 7.31 -5.58
CA LEU A 10 -1.29 8.36 -5.23
C LEU A 10 0.09 7.80 -4.87
N LYS A 11 0.13 6.71 -4.09
CA LYS A 11 1.39 6.08 -3.70
C LYS A 11 2.12 5.54 -4.94
N TYR A 12 1.40 4.87 -5.84
CA TYR A 12 1.95 4.43 -7.12
C TYR A 12 2.50 5.59 -7.94
N HIS A 13 1.71 6.66 -8.09
CA HIS A 13 2.08 7.85 -8.85
C HIS A 13 3.36 8.52 -8.31
N ILE A 14 3.49 8.62 -6.99
CA ILE A 14 4.69 9.16 -6.32
C ILE A 14 5.92 8.32 -6.69
N GLN A 15 5.83 6.98 -6.64
CA GLN A 15 6.96 6.12 -6.96
C GLN A 15 7.37 6.23 -8.43
N GLN A 16 6.40 6.28 -9.35
CA GLN A 16 6.69 6.49 -10.76
C GLN A 16 7.39 7.83 -11.01
N LYS A 17 6.90 8.91 -10.39
CA LYS A 17 7.36 10.27 -10.66
C LYS A 17 8.69 10.59 -9.99
N TYR A 18 8.93 10.07 -8.79
CA TYR A 18 10.03 10.52 -7.92
C TYR A 18 11.04 9.45 -7.54
N PHE A 19 10.73 8.17 -7.74
CA PHE A 19 11.55 7.05 -7.26
C PHE A 19 11.86 6.04 -8.37
N ASN A 20 11.92 6.49 -9.62
CA ASN A 20 12.23 5.65 -10.78
C ASN A 20 11.35 4.39 -10.89
N ASP A 21 10.09 4.50 -10.47
CA ASP A 21 9.13 3.40 -10.48
C ASP A 21 9.54 2.20 -9.59
N VAL A 22 10.25 2.50 -8.50
CA VAL A 22 10.64 1.55 -7.43
C VAL A 22 9.70 1.71 -6.23
N HIS A 23 9.15 0.59 -5.75
CA HIS A 23 8.06 0.59 -4.78
C HIS A 23 8.44 -0.09 -3.46
N TYR A 24 8.20 0.62 -2.36
CA TYR A 24 8.09 0.01 -1.03
C TYR A 24 6.69 -0.61 -0.86
N VAL A 25 6.63 -1.93 -0.68
CA VAL A 25 5.38 -2.68 -0.60
C VAL A 25 5.33 -3.58 0.63
N TRP A 26 4.26 -3.43 1.39
CA TRP A 26 3.85 -4.38 2.43
C TRP A 26 2.81 -5.31 1.83
N CYS A 27 3.02 -6.62 1.89
CA CYS A 27 2.21 -7.60 1.19
C CYS A 27 1.94 -8.86 2.03
N SER A 28 0.88 -9.57 1.65
CA SER A 28 0.41 -10.80 2.31
C SER A 28 0.23 -11.92 1.29
N GLU A 29 0.31 -13.17 1.74
CA GLU A 29 0.01 -14.34 0.91
C GLU A 29 -1.50 -14.50 0.63
N LEU A 30 -2.34 -13.87 1.44
CA LEU A 30 -3.79 -13.91 1.30
C LEU A 30 -4.31 -12.56 0.80
N PHE A 31 -5.08 -12.59 -0.29
CA PHE A 31 -5.81 -11.41 -0.75
C PHE A 31 -7.00 -11.09 0.15
N ASP A 32 -7.78 -12.12 0.52
CA ASP A 32 -8.92 -11.99 1.42
C ASP A 32 -8.81 -13.00 2.56
N SER A 33 -8.46 -12.53 3.76
CA SER A 33 -8.35 -13.36 4.97
C SER A 33 -9.66 -14.12 5.28
N LYS A 34 -10.81 -13.58 4.88
CA LYS A 34 -12.13 -14.18 5.11
C LYS A 34 -12.39 -15.44 4.28
N THR A 35 -11.59 -15.66 3.24
CA THR A 35 -11.65 -16.88 2.42
C THR A 35 -10.75 -18.01 2.93
N ALA A 36 -9.88 -17.69 3.89
CA ALA A 36 -9.01 -18.68 4.51
C ALA A 36 -9.81 -19.57 5.47
N SER A 37 -9.36 -20.81 5.65
CA SER A 37 -9.94 -21.73 6.65
C SER A 37 -9.99 -21.06 8.02
N ILE A 38 -11.08 -21.22 8.76
CA ILE A 38 -11.29 -20.64 10.10
C ILE A 38 -10.23 -21.06 11.13
N TYR A 39 -9.48 -22.13 10.83
CA TYR A 39 -8.39 -22.63 11.67
C TYR A 39 -7.01 -22.12 11.22
N SER A 40 -6.94 -21.32 10.15
CA SER A 40 -5.69 -20.77 9.68
C SER A 40 -5.36 -19.46 10.42
N PRO A 41 -4.10 -19.23 10.82
CA PRO A 41 -3.68 -17.96 11.41
C PRO A 41 -4.01 -16.73 10.53
N GLY A 42 -4.08 -16.95 9.22
CA GLY A 42 -4.45 -15.93 8.23
C GLY A 42 -5.91 -15.47 8.29
N SER A 43 -6.85 -16.25 8.85
CA SER A 43 -8.25 -15.84 8.97
C SER A 43 -8.50 -14.79 10.07
N LEU A 44 -7.50 -14.52 10.90
CA LEU A 44 -7.55 -13.56 12.00
C LEU A 44 -6.96 -12.18 11.64
N VAL A 45 -6.57 -11.97 10.38
CA VAL A 45 -6.07 -10.66 9.93
C VAL A 45 -7.23 -9.65 9.95
N PRO A 46 -7.09 -8.52 10.67
CA PRO A 46 -8.15 -7.53 10.80
C PRO A 46 -8.42 -6.80 9.46
N PRO A 47 -9.62 -6.22 9.28
CA PRO A 47 -9.98 -5.53 8.04
C PRO A 47 -9.03 -4.39 7.63
N SER A 48 -8.38 -3.74 8.60
CA SER A 48 -7.39 -2.68 8.37
C SER A 48 -6.11 -3.16 7.68
N SER A 49 -5.87 -4.48 7.63
CA SER A 49 -4.69 -5.12 7.05
C SER A 49 -5.04 -6.23 6.04
N ASN A 50 -6.34 -6.49 5.82
CA ASN A 50 -6.81 -7.41 4.79
C ASN A 50 -6.88 -6.67 3.43
N PRO A 51 -6.09 -7.05 2.40
CA PRO A 51 -6.05 -6.34 1.13
C PRO A 51 -7.43 -6.16 0.48
N ALA A 52 -8.29 -7.18 0.53
CA ALA A 52 -9.64 -7.12 -0.03
C ALA A 52 -10.54 -6.11 0.69
N ASP A 53 -10.47 -6.02 2.03
CA ASP A 53 -11.28 -5.07 2.80
C ASP A 53 -10.80 -3.62 2.60
N ILE A 54 -9.48 -3.42 2.58
CA ILE A 54 -8.88 -2.11 2.25
C ILE A 54 -9.34 -1.66 0.86
N TYR A 55 -9.34 -2.58 -0.12
CA TYR A 55 -9.79 -2.28 -1.48
C TYR A 55 -11.26 -1.86 -1.50
N ARG A 56 -12.14 -2.67 -0.90
CA ARG A 56 -13.58 -2.41 -0.87
C ARG A 56 -13.90 -1.08 -0.20
N GLN A 57 -13.28 -0.78 0.93
CA GLN A 57 -13.49 0.47 1.66
C GLN A 57 -13.06 1.67 0.82
N LEU A 58 -11.83 1.69 0.32
CA LEU A 58 -11.33 2.80 -0.51
C LEU A 58 -12.15 2.98 -1.79
N LYS A 59 -12.55 1.88 -2.45
CA LYS A 59 -13.40 1.95 -3.64
C LYS A 59 -14.76 2.56 -3.33
N ALA A 60 -15.39 2.17 -2.22
CA ALA A 60 -16.66 2.73 -1.79
C ALA A 60 -16.53 4.23 -1.46
N ASP A 61 -15.52 4.61 -0.68
CA ASP A 61 -15.27 6.00 -0.28
C ASP A 61 -15.04 6.90 -1.51
N VAL A 62 -14.21 6.46 -2.46
CA VAL A 62 -13.90 7.19 -3.69
C VAL A 62 -15.12 7.29 -4.60
N SER A 63 -15.87 6.19 -4.78
CA SER A 63 -17.07 6.18 -5.63
C SER A 63 -18.19 7.04 -5.04
N GLY A 64 -18.26 7.13 -3.71
CA GLY A 64 -19.19 7.99 -2.98
C GLY A 64 -18.77 9.46 -2.90
N GLY A 65 -17.55 9.80 -3.34
CA GLY A 65 -17.04 11.17 -3.25
C GLY A 65 -16.59 11.59 -1.83
N ASP A 66 -16.44 10.65 -0.89
CA ASP A 66 -16.08 10.95 0.50
C ASP A 66 -14.57 11.07 0.69
N SER A 67 -14.03 12.26 0.44
CA SER A 67 -12.59 12.56 0.63
C SER A 67 -12.15 12.71 2.10
N HIS A 68 -13.10 12.62 3.04
CA HIS A 68 -12.87 12.76 4.48
C HIS A 68 -13.04 11.44 5.24
N SER A 69 -13.23 10.33 4.53
CA SER A 69 -13.28 9.01 5.15
C SER A 69 -12.04 8.78 6.01
N ALA A 70 -12.21 8.10 7.14
CA ALA A 70 -11.12 7.82 8.08
C ALA A 70 -9.93 7.15 7.37
N LYS A 71 -10.20 6.31 6.36
CA LYS A 71 -9.16 5.61 5.61
C LYS A 71 -8.36 6.54 4.70
N ILE A 72 -9.02 7.46 4.00
CA ILE A 72 -8.33 8.45 3.15
C ILE A 72 -7.53 9.42 4.01
N VAL A 73 -8.08 9.85 5.16
CA VAL A 73 -7.37 10.71 6.12
C VAL A 73 -6.11 10.02 6.67
N GLU A 74 -6.20 8.74 7.03
CA GLU A 74 -5.06 7.92 7.47
C GLU A 74 -3.98 7.83 6.38
N GLN A 75 -4.37 7.51 5.13
CA GLN A 75 -3.43 7.41 4.00
C GLN A 75 -2.76 8.74 3.70
N ARG A 76 -3.52 9.85 3.71
CA ARG A 76 -3.00 11.21 3.53
C ARG A 76 -1.95 11.53 4.59
N ALA A 77 -2.27 11.31 5.86
CA ALA A 77 -1.34 11.56 6.96
C ALA A 77 -0.06 10.73 6.81
N SER A 78 -0.18 9.45 6.42
CA SER A 78 0.97 8.57 6.19
C SER A 78 1.87 9.07 5.05
N ILE A 79 1.29 9.51 3.92
CA ILE A 79 2.05 10.05 2.77
C ILE A 79 2.76 11.34 3.14
N ILE A 80 2.10 12.27 3.85
CA ILE A 80 2.69 13.54 4.29
C ILE A 80 3.86 13.29 5.26
N ALA A 81 3.67 12.38 6.23
CA ALA A 81 4.72 12.00 7.16
C ALA A 81 5.93 11.39 6.43
N ARG A 82 5.68 10.51 5.45
CA ARG A 82 6.73 9.90 4.63
C ARG A 82 7.47 10.90 3.77
N ALA A 83 6.78 11.84 3.14
CA ALA A 83 7.41 12.90 2.35
C ALA A 83 8.35 13.76 3.23
N THR A 84 7.91 14.08 4.45
CA THR A 84 8.72 14.81 5.44
C THR A 84 9.95 14.01 5.84
N GLU A 85 9.79 12.72 6.15
CA GLU A 85 10.90 11.82 6.48
C GLU A 85 11.91 11.70 5.32
N TRP A 86 11.44 11.58 4.08
CA TRP A 86 12.31 11.50 2.90
C TRP A 86 13.11 12.78 2.68
N GLU A 87 12.54 13.95 2.92
CA GLU A 87 13.29 15.21 2.84
C GLU A 87 14.35 15.28 3.93
N ILE A 88 13.99 15.00 5.19
CA ILE A 88 14.91 15.03 6.34
C ILE A 88 16.12 14.12 6.09
N ASN A 89 15.88 12.95 5.49
CA ASN A 89 16.92 11.98 5.17
C ASN A 89 17.64 12.26 3.83
N GLY A 90 17.32 13.36 3.14
CA GLY A 90 17.96 13.74 1.88
C GLY A 90 17.62 12.85 0.67
N VAL A 91 16.56 12.04 0.78
CA VAL A 91 16.07 11.18 -0.31
C VAL A 91 15.38 12.00 -1.39
N ILE A 92 14.66 13.05 -0.99
CA ILE A 92 14.04 14.04 -1.89
C ILE A 92 14.41 15.45 -1.44
N ASN A 93 14.26 16.43 -2.32
CA ASN A 93 14.41 17.84 -1.96
C ASN A 93 13.07 18.45 -1.49
N SER A 94 13.13 19.68 -0.96
CA SER A 94 11.95 20.41 -0.45
C SER A 94 10.87 20.61 -1.51
N LEU A 95 11.25 20.90 -2.76
CA LEU A 95 10.29 21.08 -3.86
C LEU A 95 9.48 19.81 -4.13
N VAL A 96 10.12 18.64 -4.12
CA VAL A 96 9.45 17.34 -4.31
C VAL A 96 8.55 17.03 -3.12
N LYS A 97 9.01 17.29 -1.88
CA LYS A 97 8.17 17.14 -0.68
C LYS A 97 6.91 18.00 -0.80
N ASP A 98 7.07 19.28 -1.14
CA ASP A 98 5.95 20.22 -1.22
C ASP A 98 4.96 19.81 -2.33
N ASP A 99 5.43 19.30 -3.47
CA ASP A 99 4.54 18.75 -4.51
C ASP A 99 3.78 17.51 -4.02
N ILE A 100 4.45 16.57 -3.34
CA ILE A 100 3.78 15.39 -2.78
C ILE A 100 2.70 15.79 -1.77
N ILE A 101 3.03 16.72 -0.85
CA ILE A 101 2.07 17.23 0.15
C ILE A 101 0.92 17.96 -0.54
N TYR A 102 1.21 18.75 -1.57
CA TYR A 102 0.20 19.47 -2.33
C TYR A 102 -0.78 18.50 -3.02
N ILE A 103 -0.28 17.46 -3.70
CA ILE A 103 -1.14 16.45 -4.34
C ILE A 103 -1.94 15.67 -3.28
N ALA A 104 -1.34 15.31 -2.15
CA ALA A 104 -2.04 14.61 -1.08
C ALA A 104 -3.14 15.46 -0.41
N THR A 105 -2.99 16.78 -0.39
CA THR A 105 -3.94 17.68 0.28
C THR A 105 -5.02 18.20 -0.67
N ASN A 106 -4.64 18.56 -1.89
CA ASN A 106 -5.50 19.28 -2.85
C ASN A 106 -5.83 18.44 -4.09
N GLY A 107 -5.22 17.26 -4.25
CA GLY A 107 -5.45 16.39 -5.40
C GLY A 107 -6.89 15.87 -5.46
N SER A 108 -7.30 15.52 -6.68
CA SER A 108 -8.59 14.85 -6.94
C SER A 108 -8.78 13.63 -6.05
N ILE A 109 -10.02 13.36 -5.63
CA ILE A 109 -10.36 12.13 -4.89
C ILE A 109 -9.93 10.85 -5.63
N ASN A 110 -9.82 10.91 -6.96
CA ASN A 110 -9.37 9.80 -7.79
C ASN A 110 -7.92 9.38 -7.51
N TYR A 111 -7.11 10.19 -6.82
CA TYR A 111 -5.80 9.77 -6.32
C TYR A 111 -5.87 8.72 -5.21
N TRP A 112 -7.02 8.61 -4.54
CA TRP A 112 -7.26 7.65 -3.45
C TRP A 112 -7.88 6.33 -3.91
N ARG A 113 -8.17 6.19 -5.21
CA ARG A 113 -8.69 4.93 -5.76
C ARG A 113 -7.71 3.78 -5.46
N PRO A 114 -8.23 2.61 -5.05
CA PRO A 114 -7.38 1.51 -4.66
C PRO A 114 -6.85 0.75 -5.89
N LEU A 115 -5.63 0.24 -5.75
CA LEU A 115 -4.94 -0.62 -6.69
C LEU A 115 -4.56 -1.91 -5.98
N ILE A 116 -4.75 -3.04 -6.65
CA ILE A 116 -4.29 -4.34 -6.15
C ILE A 116 -2.98 -4.67 -6.86
N TYR A 117 -1.91 -4.83 -6.10
CA TYR A 117 -0.64 -5.33 -6.60
C TYR A 117 -0.65 -6.85 -6.50
N VAL A 118 -0.32 -7.52 -7.60
CA VAL A 118 -0.20 -8.97 -7.71
C VAL A 118 1.25 -9.30 -7.98
N ILE A 119 1.90 -9.94 -7.01
CA ILE A 119 3.37 -10.02 -6.95
C ILE A 119 3.79 -11.49 -6.98
N PRO A 120 4.51 -11.97 -8.02
CA PRO A 120 5.08 -13.31 -8.01
C PRO A 120 6.15 -13.45 -6.93
N LYS A 121 5.94 -14.36 -5.97
CA LYS A 121 6.86 -14.54 -4.83
C LYS A 121 8.21 -15.12 -5.22
N ALA A 122 8.20 -16.12 -6.10
CA ALA A 122 9.38 -16.94 -6.42
C ALA A 122 10.63 -16.14 -6.85
N PRO A 123 10.54 -15.15 -7.76
CA PRO A 123 11.72 -14.36 -8.15
C PRO A 123 12.23 -13.41 -7.06
N LEU A 124 11.46 -13.18 -5.99
CA LEU A 124 11.74 -12.15 -4.98
C LEU A 124 12.18 -12.72 -3.63
N ILE A 125 12.36 -14.04 -3.52
CA ILE A 125 12.63 -14.73 -2.24
C ILE A 125 13.77 -14.10 -1.45
N THR A 126 14.85 -13.68 -2.11
CA THR A 126 16.04 -13.09 -1.46
C THR A 126 15.83 -11.65 -0.99
N ARG A 127 14.76 -10.98 -1.44
CA ARG A 127 14.42 -9.59 -1.14
C ARG A 127 13.18 -9.46 -0.22
N LEU A 128 12.57 -10.59 0.14
CA LEU A 128 11.44 -10.63 1.07
C LEU A 128 11.92 -10.52 2.50
N HIS A 129 11.42 -9.50 3.20
CA HIS A 129 11.62 -9.34 4.63
C HIS A 129 10.33 -9.70 5.37
N THR A 130 10.35 -10.77 6.16
CA THR A 130 9.21 -11.09 7.02
C THR A 130 9.01 -9.98 8.03
N VAL A 131 7.78 -9.52 8.17
CA VAL A 131 7.41 -8.52 9.16
C VAL A 131 7.44 -9.18 10.55
N PRO A 132 8.10 -8.56 11.55
CA PRO A 132 8.03 -9.07 12.93
C PRO A 132 6.60 -9.12 13.44
N ALA A 133 6.23 -10.17 14.17
CA ALA A 133 4.86 -10.34 14.69
C ALA A 133 4.37 -9.15 15.54
N SER A 134 5.27 -8.41 16.20
CA SER A 134 4.95 -7.19 16.94
C SER A 134 4.50 -6.01 16.08
N LYS A 135 4.76 -6.06 14.76
CA LYS A 135 4.38 -5.06 13.77
C LYS A 135 3.27 -5.55 12.84
N CYS A 136 2.95 -6.84 12.85
CA CYS A 136 1.82 -7.40 12.11
C CYS A 136 0.51 -7.03 12.81
N ALA A 137 -0.53 -6.77 12.02
CA ALA A 137 -1.86 -6.54 12.58
C ALA A 137 -2.61 -7.84 12.95
N GLY A 138 -2.05 -9.01 12.61
CA GLY A 138 -2.63 -10.32 12.91
C GLY A 138 -1.58 -11.44 12.85
N LEU A 139 -2.06 -12.69 12.96
CA LEU A 139 -1.19 -13.90 12.95
C LEU A 139 -0.82 -14.39 11.54
N GLY A 140 -1.25 -13.67 10.49
CA GLY A 140 -0.84 -13.95 9.11
C GLY A 140 0.63 -13.58 8.88
N THR A 141 1.30 -14.31 7.99
CA THR A 141 2.67 -13.94 7.57
C THR A 141 2.59 -12.78 6.58
N GLU A 142 3.21 -11.66 6.95
CA GLU A 142 3.32 -10.46 6.12
C GLU A 142 4.78 -10.24 5.72
N TYR A 143 4.97 -9.64 4.55
CA TYR A 143 6.29 -9.38 3.97
C TYR A 143 6.42 -7.93 3.56
N ILE A 144 7.64 -7.41 3.67
CA ILE A 144 8.06 -6.14 3.11
C ILE A 144 9.03 -6.41 1.95
N ILE A 145 8.82 -5.69 0.85
CA ILE A 145 9.78 -5.56 -0.25
C ILE A 145 10.07 -4.07 -0.38
N ASN A 146 11.33 -3.70 -0.19
CA ASN A 146 11.72 -2.28 -0.12
C ASN A 146 11.90 -1.63 -1.49
N ASP A 147 12.22 -2.44 -2.50
CA ASP A 147 12.77 -2.02 -3.79
C ASP A 147 12.03 -2.67 -4.99
N LEU A 148 10.73 -2.99 -4.84
CA LEU A 148 9.96 -3.71 -5.87
C LEU A 148 9.87 -2.88 -7.16
N ASN A 149 10.44 -3.38 -8.24
CA ASN A 149 10.42 -2.69 -9.53
C ASN A 149 9.06 -2.89 -10.21
N ARG A 150 8.67 -1.93 -11.06
CA ARG A 150 7.41 -2.02 -11.82
C ARG A 150 7.20 -3.33 -12.58
N ALA A 151 8.25 -3.87 -13.19
CA ALA A 151 8.17 -5.10 -13.97
C ALA A 151 7.96 -6.37 -13.10
N GLU A 152 8.07 -6.25 -11.78
CA GLU A 152 8.00 -7.36 -10.83
C GLU A 152 6.60 -7.55 -10.23
N PHE A 153 5.59 -6.80 -10.69
CA PHE A 153 4.21 -6.96 -10.25
C PHE A 153 3.20 -6.46 -11.30
N ASP A 154 1.99 -7.01 -11.24
CA ASP A 154 0.85 -6.53 -11.99
C ASP A 154 -0.07 -5.67 -11.12
N ILE A 155 -0.80 -4.76 -11.76
CA ILE A 155 -1.79 -3.91 -11.11
C ILE A 155 -3.16 -4.29 -11.64
N ILE A 156 -4.08 -4.60 -10.72
CA ILE A 156 -5.49 -4.79 -11.03
C ILE A 156 -6.28 -3.60 -10.47
N GLU A 157 -7.13 -3.04 -11.32
CA GLU A 157 -8.12 -2.01 -11.00
C GLU A 157 -9.49 -2.51 -11.48
N LEU A 158 -10.40 -2.73 -10.53
CA LEU A 158 -11.76 -3.27 -10.72
C LEU A 158 -12.81 -2.22 -10.41
#